data_AF-A0A818Q6C1-F1
#
_entry.id   AF-A0A818Q6C1-F1
#
_cell.length_a   1.000
_cell.length_b   1.000
_cell.length_c   1.000
_cell.angle_alpha   90.00
_cell.angle_beta   90.00
_cell.angle_gamma   90.00
#
_symmetry.space_group_name_H-M   'P 1'
#
loop_
_entity.id
_entity.type
_entity.pdbx_description
1 polymer ?
#
loop_
_entity_poly.entity_id
_entity_poly.type
_entity_poly.pdbx_seq_one_letter_code
_entity_poly.pdbx_strand_id
1 'polypeptide(L)' 'IMKSFFYCFHRYLNIEVLSPCIEEGYNIIRPITPHECRLRDMSYSAPISVDIEYIRGKERVIRKGLVIGR' A
#
# COMPACT_ATOMS: atom_id res chain seq x y z
N ILE A 1 -11.97 -36.40 12.00
CA ILE A 1 -11.46 -35.17 12.63
C ILE A 1 -11.05 -34.21 11.51
N MET A 2 -11.97 -33.31 11.15
CA MET A 2 -11.84 -32.40 10.00
C MET A 2 -10.70 -31.41 10.25
N LYS A 3 -9.62 -31.51 9.49
CA LYS A 3 -8.62 -30.44 9.42
C LYS A 3 -9.23 -29.27 8.66
N SER A 4 -9.51 -28.20 9.39
CA SER A 4 -9.95 -26.90 8.90
C SER A 4 -8.93 -26.35 7.89
N PHE A 5 -9.13 -26.62 6.60
CA PHE A 5 -8.46 -25.90 5.52
C PHE A 5 -9.01 -24.47 5.51
N PHE A 6 -8.30 -23.55 6.17
CA PHE A 6 -8.51 -22.12 5.99
C PHE A 6 -8.14 -21.76 4.54
N TYR A 7 -9.12 -21.79 3.63
CA TYR A 7 -8.98 -21.13 2.33
C TYR A 7 -8.85 -19.63 2.60
N CYS A 8 -7.62 -19.12 2.59
CA CYS A 8 -7.38 -17.68 2.63
C CYS A 8 -7.69 -17.10 1.24
N PHE A 9 -8.95 -16.70 1.04
CA PHE A 9 -9.33 -15.97 -0.15
C PHE A 9 -8.88 -14.52 -0.01
N HIS A 10 -7.93 -14.11 -0.85
CA HIS A 10 -7.46 -12.73 -0.97
C HIS A 10 -7.46 -12.35 -2.45
N ARG A 11 -8.15 -11.27 -2.79
CA ARG A 11 -8.28 -10.76 -4.15
C ARG A 11 -7.87 -9.30 -4.19
N TYR A 12 -6.95 -8.98 -5.08
CA TYR A 12 -6.63 -7.59 -5.42
C TYR A 12 -7.69 -7.07 -6.39
N LEU A 13 -8.36 -5.98 -6.01
CA LEU A 13 -9.38 -5.34 -6.82
C LEU A 13 -8.78 -4.30 -7.74
N ASN A 14 -7.93 -3.43 -7.19
CA ASN A 14 -7.33 -2.32 -7.90
C ASN A 14 -5.93 -1.99 -7.33
N ILE A 15 -5.10 -1.36 -8.16
CA ILE A 15 -3.79 -0.85 -7.78
C ILE A 15 -3.63 0.57 -8.34
N GLU A 16 -3.20 1.48 -7.48
CA GLU A 16 -3.01 2.89 -7.80
C GLU A 16 -1.63 3.34 -7.32
N VAL A 17 -0.88 3.96 -8.23
CA VAL A 17 0.39 4.60 -7.91
C VAL A 17 0.10 6.08 -7.67
N LEU A 18 0.43 6.55 -6.47
CA LEU A 18 0.20 7.94 -6.09
C LEU A 18 1.33 8.85 -6.60
N SER A 19 1.25 10.14 -6.27
CA SER A 19 2.31 11.08 -6.59
C SER A 19 3.56 10.84 -5.72
N PRO A 20 4.76 11.12 -6.25
CA PRO A 20 6.01 10.92 -5.53
C PRO A 20 6.08 11.86 -4.33
N CYS A 21 6.19 11.26 -3.15
CA CYS A 21 6.22 11.98 -1.88
C CYS A 21 7.13 11.28 -0.89
N ILE A 22 7.77 12.07 -0.03
CA ILE A 22 8.56 11.56 1.09
C ILE A 22 7.83 11.82 2.40
N GLU A 23 7.90 10.83 3.27
CA GLU A 23 7.41 10.94 4.65
C GLU A 23 8.60 11.38 5.50
N GLU A 24 8.65 12.67 5.85
CA GLU A 24 9.58 13.15 6.85
C GLU A 24 8.95 12.92 8.24
N GLY A 25 9.80 12.77 9.26
CA GLY A 25 9.37 12.49 10.63
C GLY A 25 8.19 13.36 11.06
N TYR A 26 7.34 12.83 11.94
CA TYR A 26 6.04 13.40 12.34
C TYR A 26 4.89 13.25 11.33
N ASN A 27 4.92 12.22 10.46
CA ASN A 27 3.80 11.89 9.54
C ASN A 27 3.52 13.03 8.54
N ILE A 28 4.56 13.81 8.20
CA ILE A 28 4.46 14.93 7.26
C ILE A 28 4.83 14.39 5.88
N ILE A 29 3.83 14.32 5.01
CA ILE A 29 3.98 13.89 3.63
C ILE A 29 4.22 15.14 2.77
N ARG A 30 5.37 15.20 2.10
CA ARG A 30 5.68 16.29 1.16
C ARG A 30 5.94 15.76 -0.24
N PRO A 31 5.46 16.46 -1.28
CA PRO A 31 5.84 16.15 -2.65
C PRO A 31 7.34 16.42 -2.85
N ILE A 32 8.01 15.53 -3.58
CA ILE A 32 9.44 15.64 -3.87
C ILE A 32 9.66 15.94 -5.35
N THR A 33 10.71 16.71 -5.64
CA THR A 33 11.18 16.88 -7.02
C THR A 33 12.35 15.94 -7.30
N PRO A 34 12.56 15.50 -8.55
CA PRO A 34 13.70 14.66 -8.90
C PRO A 34 15.06 15.31 -8.58
N HIS A 35 15.14 16.64 -8.70
CA HIS A 35 16.36 17.40 -8.40
C HIS A 35 16.71 17.35 -6.91
N GLU A 36 15.72 17.52 -6.03
CA GLU A 36 15.92 17.45 -4.58
C GLU A 36 16.36 16.06 -4.12
N CYS A 37 15.80 14.99 -4.72
CA CYS A 37 16.18 13.61 -4.42
C CYS A 37 17.65 13.33 -4.70
N ARG A 38 18.16 13.83 -5.83
CA ARG A 38 19.56 13.64 -6.23
C ARG A 38 20.55 14.44 -5.38
N LEU A 39 20.13 15.57 -4.82
CA LEU A 39 20.96 16.39 -3.94
C LEU A 39 21.07 15.82 -2.52
N ARG A 40 20.07 15.05 -2.07
CA ARG A 40 19.95 14.53 -0.70
C ARG A 40 20.16 13.02 -0.60
N ASP A 41 20.58 12.37 -1.68
CA ASP A 41 20.68 10.90 -1.79
C ASP A 41 19.40 10.16 -1.36
N MET A 42 18.24 10.75 -1.68
CA MET A 42 16.92 10.15 -1.41
C MET A 42 16.37 9.47 -2.66
N SER A 43 15.62 8.39 -2.49
CA SER A 43 14.97 7.70 -3.61
C SER A 43 13.70 8.42 -4.04
N TYR A 44 13.60 8.73 -5.34
CA TYR A 44 12.37 9.27 -5.94
C TYR A 44 11.35 8.15 -6.11
N SER A 45 10.54 7.95 -5.08
CA SER A 45 9.56 6.87 -4.96
C SER A 45 8.16 7.41 -4.73
N ALA A 46 7.15 6.68 -5.22
CA ALA A 46 5.74 6.99 -5.04
C ALA A 46 5.07 5.87 -4.24
N PRO A 47 4.18 6.19 -3.28
CA PRO A 47 3.49 5.17 -2.53
C PRO A 47 2.49 4.42 -3.43
N ILE A 48 2.51 3.11 -3.30
CA ILE A 48 1.63 2.19 -4.03
C ILE A 48 0.48 1.83 -3.10
N SER A 49 -0.72 2.23 -3.51
CA SER A 49 -1.98 1.95 -2.82
C SER A 49 -2.72 0.83 -3.54
N VAL A 50 -3.22 -0.15 -2.80
CA VAL A 50 -4.01 -1.26 -3.34
C VAL A 50 -5.34 -1.40 -2.62
N ASP A 51 -6.33 -1.83 -3.40
CA ASP A 51 -7.63 -2.24 -2.88
C ASP A 51 -7.64 -3.76 -2.79
N ILE A 52 -7.78 -4.26 -1.57
CA ILE A 52 -7.79 -5.69 -1.29
C ILE A 52 -9.15 -6.13 -0.77
N GLU A 53 -9.51 -7.33 -1.15
CA GLU A 53 -10.71 -8.00 -0.70
C GLU A 53 -10.32 -9.34 -0.09
N TYR A 54 -10.75 -9.56 1.15
CA TYR A 54 -10.44 -10.79 1.85
C TYR A 54 -11.64 -11.29 2.65
N ILE A 55 -11.67 -12.60 2.87
CA ILE A 55 -12.72 -13.22 3.68
C ILE A 55 -12.22 -13.34 5.12
N ARG A 56 -12.93 -12.72 6.06
CA ARG A 56 -12.70 -12.89 7.50
C ARG A 56 -13.79 -13.80 8.07
N GLY A 57 -13.52 -15.09 8.15
CA GLY A 57 -14.50 -16.08 8.60
C GLY A 57 -15.58 -16.33 7.55
N LYS A 58 -16.78 -15.77 7.75
CA LYS A 58 -17.92 -15.84 6.80
C LYS A 58 -18.18 -14.53 6.05
N GLU A 59 -17.53 -13.44 6.45
CA GLU A 59 -17.78 -12.10 5.88
C GLU A 59 -16.71 -11.71 4.88
N ARG A 60 -17.17 -11.08 3.79
CA ARG A 60 -16.31 -10.53 2.73
C ARG A 60 -16.01 -9.07 3.05
N VAL A 61 -14.75 -8.79 3.38
CA VAL A 61 -14.28 -7.44 3.74
C VAL A 61 -13.50 -6.86 2.58
N ILE A 62 -13.85 -5.64 2.19
CA ILE A 62 -13.12 -4.86 1.19
C ILE A 62 -12.39 -3.75 1.93
N ARG A 63 -11.07 -3.72 1.82
CA ARG A 63 -10.22 -2.65 2.35
C ARG A 63 -9.62 -1.88 1.19
N LYS A 64 -9.99 -0.61 1.11
CA LYS A 64 -9.50 0.31 0.09
C LYS A 64 -8.34 1.14 0.62
N GLY A 65 -7.44 1.56 -0.26
CA GLY A 65 -6.39 2.53 0.09
C GLY A 65 -5.25 1.95 0.94
N LEU A 66 -4.96 0.65 0.84
CA LEU A 66 -3.88 0.05 1.61
C LEU A 66 -2.54 0.36 0.96
N VAL A 67 -1.69 1.14 1.62
CA VAL A 67 -0.33 1.39 1.16
C VAL A 67 0.53 0.16 1.45
N ILE A 68 1.03 -0.48 0.39
CA ILE A 68 1.84 -1.72 0.49
C ILE A 68 3.34 -1.46 0.38
N GLY A 69 3.74 -0.31 -0.14
CA GLY A 69 5.14 0.00 -0.37
C GLY A 69 5.34 1.35 -1.06
N ARG A 70 6.61 1.67 -1.30
CA ARG A 70 7.14 2.87 -1.93
C ARG A 70 8.43 2.50 -2.66
#